data_AF-A0A7X6CI58-F1
#
_entry.id   AF-A0A7X6CI58-F1
#
_cell.length_a   1.000
_cell.length_b   1.000
_cell.length_c   1.000
_cell.angle_alpha   90.00
_cell.angle_beta   90.00
_cell.angle_gamma   90.00
#
_symmetry.space_group_name_H-M   'P 1'
#
loop_
_entity.id
_entity.type
_entity.pdbx_description
1 polymer ?
#
loop_
_entity_poly.entity_id
_entity_poly.type
_entity_poly.pdbx_seq_one_letter_code
_entity_poly.pdbx_strand_id
1 'polypeptide(L)'
;LECHQETFTWGGVEYPQGEKYYLWGKHIKLVEREIPPHIIKRLPSACGNMEWLNFSVQGKGLDLLESEVNGSEIDWEGKSFDDFLKLILTEQSQWVVIFEWHCDRIDSLYPQNVSECICQIKNNLKWDNKREGFIVLGLPQNEMGGGAIAAEIERPEFRLTFNHQS
;
A
#
# COMPACT_ATOMS: atom_id res chain seq x y z
N LEU A 1 2.08 11.58 9.92
CA LEU A 1 3.02 11.42 8.79
C LEU A 1 3.83 12.70 8.66
N GLU A 2 5.14 12.60 8.47
CA GLU A 2 6.02 13.76 8.28
C GLU A 2 6.23 13.97 6.78
N CYS A 3 5.93 15.16 6.25
CA CYS A 3 6.06 15.46 4.81
C CYS A 3 7.47 15.99 4.53
N HIS A 4 8.11 15.43 3.51
CA HIS A 4 9.45 15.80 3.08
C HIS A 4 9.50 16.04 1.58
N GLN A 5 10.44 16.88 1.17
CA GLN A 5 10.87 17.05 -0.21
C GLN A 5 12.37 17.30 -0.18
N GLU A 6 13.13 16.67 -1.06
CA GLU A 6 14.56 16.94 -1.14
C GLU A 6 14.76 18.40 -1.60
N THR A 7 15.83 19.03 -1.15
CA THR A 7 16.17 20.39 -1.58
C THR A 7 17.64 20.43 -1.99
N PHE A 8 17.95 21.29 -2.95
CA PHE A 8 19.30 21.60 -3.37
C PHE A 8 19.56 23.09 -3.11
N THR A 9 20.69 23.40 -2.47
CA THR A 9 21.07 24.78 -2.21
C THR A 9 21.98 25.30 -3.33
N TRP A 10 21.56 26.36 -4.01
CA TRP A 10 22.37 27.06 -5.01
C TRP A 10 22.41 28.54 -4.70
N GLY A 11 23.62 29.11 -4.55
CA GLY A 11 23.78 30.53 -4.21
C GLY A 11 23.14 30.95 -2.87
N GLY A 12 23.00 30.02 -1.92
CA GLY A 12 22.33 30.29 -0.64
C GLY A 12 20.80 30.23 -0.69
N VAL A 13 20.22 29.89 -1.84
CA VAL A 13 18.78 29.67 -2.02
C VAL A 13 18.50 28.18 -2.09
N GLU A 14 17.49 27.70 -1.36
CA GLU A 14 17.02 26.31 -1.42
C GLU A 14 16.00 26.15 -2.54
N TYR A 15 16.22 25.13 -3.37
CA TYR A 15 15.33 24.75 -4.46
C TYR A 15 14.78 23.35 -4.21
N PRO A 16 13.44 23.14 -4.24
CA PRO A 16 12.87 21.81 -4.11
C PRO A 16 13.33 20.91 -5.26
N GLN A 17 13.61 19.66 -4.93
CA GLN A 17 14.05 18.59 -5.81
C GLN A 17 13.16 17.37 -5.61
N GLY A 18 12.83 16.71 -6.71
CA GLY A 18 12.05 15.47 -6.69
C GLY A 18 10.63 15.61 -6.18
N GLU A 19 9.99 14.44 -6.07
CA GLU A 19 8.62 14.28 -5.59
C GLU A 19 8.55 14.43 -4.07
N LYS A 20 7.41 14.91 -3.55
CA LYS A 20 7.13 14.88 -2.12
C LYS A 20 6.95 13.44 -1.66
N TYR A 21 7.37 13.18 -0.44
CA TYR A 21 7.16 11.88 0.21
C TYR A 21 6.85 12.07 1.68
N TYR A 22 6.24 11.04 2.27
CA TYR A 22 5.84 11.04 3.67
C TYR A 22 6.57 9.93 4.42
N LEU A 23 7.04 10.22 5.63
CA LEU A 23 7.70 9.24 6.48
C LEU A 23 6.82 8.83 7.66
N TRP A 24 6.83 7.54 7.95
CA TRP A 24 6.39 6.95 9.20
C TRP A 24 7.58 6.23 9.86
N GLY A 25 8.17 6.91 10.84
CA GLY A 25 9.44 6.48 11.43
C GLY A 25 10.55 6.48 10.39
N LYS A 26 11.50 5.55 10.54
CA LYS A 26 12.69 5.47 9.67
C LYS A 26 12.53 4.52 8.49
N HIS A 27 11.51 3.68 8.49
CA HIS A 27 11.46 2.49 7.62
C HIS A 27 10.35 2.53 6.58
N ILE A 28 9.29 3.30 6.83
CA ILE A 28 8.13 3.37 5.96
C ILE A 28 8.13 4.73 5.26
N LYS A 29 8.26 4.72 3.94
CA LYS A 29 8.19 5.89 3.08
C LYS A 29 6.96 5.77 2.18
N LEU A 30 6.15 6.82 2.09
CA LEU A 30 5.04 6.90 1.15
C LEU A 30 5.38 7.89 0.06
N VAL A 31 5.19 7.47 -1.18
CA VAL A 31 5.36 8.33 -2.36
C VAL A 31 4.05 8.33 -3.12
N GLU A 32 3.51 9.51 -3.36
CA GLU A 32 2.31 9.67 -4.17
C GLU A 32 2.60 9.22 -5.61
N ARG A 33 1.69 8.42 -6.18
CA ARG A 33 1.84 7.83 -7.51
C ARG A 33 0.47 7.71 -8.15
N GLU A 34 0.43 7.71 -9.48
CA GLU A 34 -0.79 7.32 -10.19
C GLU A 34 -1.10 5.82 -9.96
N ILE A 35 -2.38 5.47 -9.96
CA ILE A 35 -2.79 4.06 -9.94
C ILE A 35 -2.43 3.45 -11.30
N PRO A 36 -1.69 2.33 -11.33
CA PRO A 36 -1.39 1.67 -12.58
C PRO A 36 -2.67 1.25 -13.33
N PRO A 37 -2.73 1.42 -14.67
CA PRO A 37 -3.93 1.11 -15.45
C PRO A 37 -4.43 -0.34 -15.31
N HIS A 38 -3.53 -1.31 -15.05
CA HIS A 38 -3.92 -2.70 -14.84
C HIS A 38 -4.68 -2.91 -13.54
N ILE A 39 -4.40 -2.11 -12.50
CA ILE A 39 -5.15 -2.14 -11.25
C ILE A 39 -6.54 -1.55 -11.43
N ILE A 40 -6.66 -0.41 -12.11
CA ILE A 40 -7.96 0.24 -12.37
C ILE A 40 -8.92 -0.74 -13.06
N LYS A 41 -8.43 -1.52 -14.02
CA LYS A 41 -9.22 -2.55 -14.73
C LYS A 41 -9.69 -3.71 -13.84
N ARG A 42 -9.05 -3.92 -12.69
CA ARG A 42 -9.40 -4.99 -11.73
C ARG A 42 -10.29 -4.49 -10.60
N LEU A 43 -10.44 -3.18 -10.44
CA LEU A 43 -11.36 -2.61 -9.46
C LEU A 43 -12.82 -2.81 -9.92
N PRO A 44 -13.76 -3.01 -8.98
CA PRO A 44 -15.18 -2.98 -9.31
C PRO A 44 -15.55 -1.66 -9.98
N SER A 45 -16.53 -1.67 -10.88
CA SER A 45 -16.96 -0.48 -11.64
C SER A 45 -17.34 0.71 -10.74
N ALA A 46 -17.88 0.44 -9.55
CA ALA A 46 -18.17 1.45 -8.54
C ALA A 46 -16.91 2.18 -8.04
N CYS A 47 -15.77 1.48 -7.97
CA CYS A 47 -14.49 2.03 -7.53
C CYS A 47 -13.67 2.63 -8.68
N GLY A 48 -13.77 2.08 -9.90
CA GLY A 48 -12.94 2.48 -11.04
C GLY A 48 -13.12 3.93 -11.51
N ASN A 49 -14.25 4.57 -11.18
CA ASN A 49 -14.56 5.95 -11.58
C ASN A 49 -14.31 6.99 -10.47
N MET A 50 -13.78 6.58 -9.32
CA MET A 50 -13.50 7.48 -8.21
C MET A 50 -12.14 8.18 -8.39
N GLU A 51 -12.01 9.39 -7.85
CA GLU A 51 -10.73 10.07 -7.73
C GLU A 51 -9.98 9.53 -6.52
N TRP A 52 -8.93 8.77 -6.80
CA TRP A 52 -8.14 8.11 -5.79
C TRP A 52 -6.80 8.82 -5.58
N LEU A 53 -6.48 9.11 -4.33
CA LEU A 53 -5.13 9.45 -3.89
C LEU A 53 -4.36 8.15 -3.62
N ASN A 54 -3.34 7.88 -4.43
CA ASN A 54 -2.58 6.64 -4.37
C ASN A 54 -1.14 6.85 -3.88
N PHE A 55 -0.72 6.00 -2.96
CA PHE A 55 0.60 5.98 -2.35
C PHE A 55 1.26 4.62 -2.57
N SER A 56 2.49 4.64 -3.08
CA SER A 56 3.37 3.49 -3.03
C SER A 56 4.10 3.48 -1.69
N VAL A 57 4.09 2.33 -1.01
CA VAL A 57 4.91 2.12 0.19
C VAL A 57 6.28 1.66 -0.25
N GLN A 58 7.27 2.51 0.02
CA GLN A 58 8.68 2.31 -0.29
C GLN A 58 9.52 2.23 1.00
N GLY A 59 10.79 1.88 0.83
CA GLY A 59 11.73 1.71 1.93
C GLY A 59 11.81 0.27 2.40
N LYS A 60 12.32 0.06 3.62
CA LYS A 60 12.53 -1.27 4.21
C LYS A 60 11.34 -1.77 5.02
N GLY A 61 10.27 -0.98 5.12
CA GLY A 61 9.12 -1.30 5.96
C GLY A 61 8.52 -2.68 5.66
N LEU A 62 8.35 -3.02 4.38
CA LEU A 62 7.78 -4.31 4.00
C LEU A 62 8.74 -5.48 4.30
N ASP A 63 10.04 -5.32 4.01
CA ASP A 63 11.07 -6.33 4.29
C ASP A 63 11.21 -6.60 5.80
N LEU A 64 11.12 -5.55 6.61
CA LEU A 64 11.16 -5.64 8.06
C LEU A 64 9.89 -6.29 8.61
N LEU A 65 8.72 -5.94 8.07
CA LEU A 65 7.47 -6.63 8.42
C LEU A 65 7.54 -8.11 8.05
N GLU A 66 8.07 -8.45 6.88
CA GLU A 66 8.30 -9.85 6.48
C GLU A 66 9.21 -10.56 7.50
N SER A 67 10.30 -9.92 7.91
CA SER A 67 11.22 -10.50 8.90
C SER A 67 10.54 -10.69 10.26
N GLU A 68 9.74 -9.72 10.69
CA GLU A 68 8.97 -9.76 11.95
C GLU A 68 7.96 -10.92 11.97
N VAL A 69 7.14 -11.06 10.92
CA VAL A 69 6.13 -12.13 10.87
C VAL A 69 6.73 -13.53 10.79
N ASN A 70 8.00 -13.62 10.37
CA ASN A 70 8.77 -14.88 10.31
C ASN A 70 9.69 -15.07 11.53
N GLY A 71 9.49 -14.28 12.60
CA GLY A 71 10.09 -14.52 13.92
C GLY A 71 11.34 -13.71 14.25
N SER A 72 11.71 -12.72 13.43
CA SER A 72 12.78 -11.77 13.77
C SER A 72 12.27 -10.70 14.72
N GLU A 73 13.08 -10.30 15.70
CA GLU A 73 12.78 -9.12 16.51
C GLU A 73 13.17 -7.85 15.72
N ILE A 74 12.18 -6.97 15.50
CA ILE A 74 12.37 -5.70 14.81
C ILE A 74 12.12 -4.55 15.78
N ASP A 75 13.09 -3.65 15.90
CA ASP A 75 12.90 -2.39 16.61
C ASP A 75 12.29 -1.34 15.67
N TRP A 76 10.99 -1.09 15.85
CA TRP A 76 10.26 -0.08 15.11
C TRP A 76 10.36 1.33 15.72
N GLU A 77 11.13 1.51 16.80
CA GLU A 77 11.29 2.78 17.52
C GLU A 77 9.94 3.42 17.92
N GLY A 78 8.96 2.58 18.29
CA GLY A 78 7.63 3.02 18.68
C GLY A 78 6.67 3.37 17.54
N LYS A 79 7.07 3.20 16.27
CA LYS A 79 6.24 3.46 15.07
C LYS A 79 6.10 2.18 14.23
N SER A 80 5.32 1.21 14.73
CA SER A 80 5.14 -0.09 14.06
C SER A 80 4.42 -0.01 12.70
N PHE A 81 4.60 -1.04 11.87
CA PHE A 81 3.88 -1.14 10.58
C PHE A 81 2.38 -1.39 10.78
N ASP A 82 1.99 -2.16 11.80
CA ASP A 82 0.58 -2.41 12.14
C ASP A 82 -0.12 -1.09 12.54
N ASP A 83 0.53 -0.25 13.34
CA ASP A 83 -0.03 1.05 13.74
C ASP A 83 -0.12 2.03 12.57
N PHE A 84 0.86 1.98 11.65
CA PHE A 84 0.81 2.70 10.40
C PHE A 84 -0.42 2.31 9.56
N LEU A 85 -0.62 1.01 9.32
CA LEU A 85 -1.77 0.51 8.54
C LEU A 85 -3.09 0.86 9.22
N LYS A 86 -3.19 0.67 10.54
CA LYS A 86 -4.40 1.03 11.29
C LYS A 86 -4.72 2.51 11.10
N LEU A 87 -3.78 3.40 11.40
CA LEU A 87 -3.97 4.85 11.27
C LEU A 87 -4.49 5.20 9.89
N ILE A 88 -3.80 4.75 8.84
CA ILE A 88 -4.12 5.18 7.49
C ILE A 88 -5.43 4.58 6.96
N LEU A 89 -5.76 3.33 7.32
CA LEU A 89 -6.97 2.66 6.85
C LEU A 89 -8.22 3.02 7.68
N THR A 90 -8.07 3.54 8.91
CA THR A 90 -9.22 3.96 9.74
C THR A 90 -9.64 5.41 9.53
N GLU A 91 -8.74 6.28 9.08
CA GLU A 91 -9.04 7.69 8.82
C GLU A 91 -9.92 7.89 7.58
N GLN A 92 -10.04 6.87 6.71
CA GLN A 92 -10.75 6.95 5.45
C GLN A 92 -11.98 6.03 5.45
N SER A 93 -13.11 6.57 4.99
CA SER A 93 -14.36 5.80 4.86
C SER A 93 -14.31 4.74 3.75
N GLN A 94 -13.41 4.93 2.78
CA GLN A 94 -13.17 4.05 1.66
C GLN A 94 -11.68 3.97 1.36
N TRP A 95 -11.16 2.77 1.22
CA TRP A 95 -9.76 2.53 0.89
C TRP A 95 -9.60 1.26 0.06
N VAL A 96 -8.50 1.24 -0.68
CA VAL A 96 -8.05 0.09 -1.44
C VAL A 96 -6.60 -0.19 -1.06
N VAL A 97 -6.30 -1.43 -0.74
CA VAL A 97 -4.93 -1.91 -0.58
C VAL A 97 -4.59 -2.82 -1.73
N ILE A 98 -3.46 -2.56 -2.36
CA ILE A 98 -2.96 -3.36 -3.48
C ILE A 98 -1.64 -3.97 -3.02
N PHE A 99 -1.59 -5.29 -3.02
CA PHE A 99 -0.38 -6.03 -2.74
C PHE A 99 -0.04 -6.82 -4.01
N GLU A 100 1.00 -6.42 -4.72
CA GLU A 100 1.46 -7.07 -5.93
C GLU A 100 2.65 -7.93 -5.53
N TRP A 101 2.52 -9.25 -5.32
CA TRP A 101 3.71 -10.07 -5.03
C TRP A 101 4.61 -10.24 -6.27
N HIS A 102 3.97 -10.23 -7.43
CA HIS A 102 4.61 -10.16 -8.73
C HIS A 102 4.00 -8.98 -9.49
N CYS A 103 4.83 -8.11 -10.10
CA CYS A 103 4.37 -6.97 -10.88
C CYS A 103 3.20 -7.37 -11.78
N ASP A 104 2.07 -6.68 -11.64
CA ASP A 104 0.85 -6.83 -12.44
C ASP A 104 -0.01 -8.08 -12.19
N ARG A 105 0.39 -8.96 -11.27
CA ARG A 105 -0.40 -10.14 -10.91
C ARG A 105 -1.27 -9.87 -9.69
N ILE A 106 -2.55 -9.62 -9.95
CA ILE A 106 -3.62 -9.71 -8.95
C ILE A 106 -4.35 -11.04 -9.15
N ASP A 107 -4.17 -11.95 -8.19
CA ASP A 107 -4.85 -13.25 -8.12
C ASP A 107 -6.25 -13.10 -7.54
N SER A 108 -6.39 -12.27 -6.51
CA SER A 108 -7.58 -12.27 -5.66
C SER A 108 -8.06 -10.85 -5.33
N LEU A 109 -9.36 -10.71 -5.09
CA LEU A 109 -9.99 -9.47 -4.65
C LEU A 109 -10.85 -9.77 -3.43
N TYR A 110 -10.59 -9.05 -2.34
CA TYR A 110 -11.18 -9.30 -1.04
C TYR A 110 -11.92 -8.06 -0.50
N PRO A 111 -13.23 -8.14 -0.22
CA PRO A 111 -13.89 -7.15 0.62
C PRO A 111 -13.60 -7.47 2.10
N GLN A 112 -12.85 -6.61 2.79
CA GLN A 112 -12.41 -6.86 4.16
C GLN A 112 -12.38 -5.58 4.99
N ASN A 113 -12.46 -5.73 6.31
CA ASN A 113 -12.19 -4.65 7.25
C ASN A 113 -10.68 -4.47 7.49
N VAL A 114 -10.31 -3.42 8.24
CA VAL A 114 -8.91 -3.07 8.52
C VAL A 114 -8.13 -4.21 9.18
N SER A 115 -8.72 -4.89 10.17
CA SER A 115 -8.06 -5.98 10.90
C SER A 115 -7.80 -7.18 9.99
N GLU A 116 -8.78 -7.53 9.16
CA GLU A 116 -8.67 -8.60 8.17
C GLU A 116 -7.62 -8.28 7.10
N CYS A 117 -7.57 -7.04 6.61
CA CYS A 117 -6.56 -6.59 5.64
C CYS A 117 -5.14 -6.69 6.21
N ILE A 118 -4.93 -6.25 7.46
CA ILE A 118 -3.62 -6.37 8.12
C ILE A 118 -3.23 -7.84 8.25
N CYS A 119 -4.17 -8.69 8.68
CA CYS A 119 -3.95 -10.13 8.74
C CYS A 119 -3.61 -10.73 7.37
N GLN A 120 -4.29 -10.30 6.29
CA GLN A 120 -4.06 -10.76 4.92
C GLN A 120 -2.63 -10.41 4.47
N ILE A 121 -2.18 -9.17 4.67
CA ILE A 121 -0.81 -8.74 4.35
C ILE A 121 0.21 -9.59 5.12
N LYS A 122 0.06 -9.71 6.43
CA LYS A 122 0.99 -10.48 7.28
C LYS A 122 1.03 -11.94 6.90
N ASN A 123 -0.12 -12.55 6.62
CA ASN A 123 -0.20 -13.94 6.17
C ASN A 123 0.47 -14.12 4.80
N ASN A 124 0.35 -13.16 3.88
CA ASN A 124 1.01 -13.22 2.58
C ASN A 124 2.54 -13.09 2.66
N LEU A 125 3.06 -12.49 3.72
CA LEU A 125 4.50 -12.34 3.95
C LEU A 125 5.15 -13.55 4.63
N LYS A 126 4.38 -14.41 5.30
CA LYS A 126 4.91 -15.64 5.92
C LYS A 126 5.55 -16.58 4.89
N TRP A 127 6.69 -17.19 5.23
CA TRP A 127 7.47 -18.05 4.34
C TRP A 127 6.82 -19.39 4.03
N ASP A 128 5.98 -19.90 4.93
CA ASP A 128 5.26 -21.17 4.80
C ASP A 128 3.94 -21.04 4.04
N ASN A 129 3.49 -19.81 3.78
CA ASN A 129 2.26 -19.54 3.06
C ASN A 129 2.46 -19.37 1.55
N LYS A 130 1.41 -19.69 0.80
CA LYS A 130 1.36 -19.36 -0.61
C LYS A 130 1.19 -17.85 -0.77
N ARG A 131 2.17 -17.23 -1.41
CA ARG A 131 2.12 -15.82 -1.76
C ARG A 131 1.23 -15.60 -2.97
N GLU A 132 0.41 -14.57 -2.91
CA GLU A 132 -0.44 -14.12 -4.01
C GLU A 132 -0.40 -12.59 -4.09
N GLY A 133 -0.71 -12.05 -5.28
CA GLY A 133 -1.07 -10.65 -5.36
C GLY A 133 -2.57 -10.48 -5.15
N PHE A 134 -2.98 -9.44 -4.43
CA PHE A 134 -4.37 -9.23 -4.09
C PHE A 134 -4.74 -7.75 -4.00
N ILE A 135 -6.04 -7.50 -4.17
CA ILE A 135 -6.66 -6.22 -3.88
C ILE A 135 -7.57 -6.41 -2.67
N VAL A 136 -7.43 -5.57 -1.65
CA VAL A 136 -8.39 -5.48 -0.56
C VAL A 136 -9.19 -4.20 -0.70
N LEU A 137 -10.52 -4.32 -0.62
CA LEU A 137 -11.45 -3.21 -0.66
C LEU A 137 -12.07 -3.02 0.72
N GLY A 138 -11.76 -1.88 1.34
CA GLY A 138 -12.47 -1.38 2.51
C GLY A 138 -13.59 -0.48 2.05
N LEU A 139 -14.71 -1.07 1.64
CA LEU A 139 -15.90 -0.33 1.24
C LEU A 139 -16.90 -0.24 2.40
N PRO A 140 -17.70 0.83 2.49
CA PRO A 140 -18.94 0.79 3.25
C PRO A 140 -19.78 -0.36 2.69
N GLN A 141 -20.38 -1.18 3.57
CA GLN A 141 -21.05 -2.42 3.19
C GLN A 141 -22.06 -2.22 2.04
N ASN A 142 -21.64 -2.54 0.80
CA ASN A 142 -22.47 -3.06 -0.28
C ASN A 142 -21.63 -3.48 -1.52
N GLU A 143 -21.75 -4.79 -1.82
CA GLU A 143 -21.73 -5.53 -3.08
C GLU A 143 -20.53 -5.58 -4.07
N MET A 144 -20.04 -6.83 -4.24
CA MET A 144 -19.54 -7.52 -5.46
C MET A 144 -18.15 -7.11 -6.01
N GLY A 145 -17.33 -7.97 -6.66
CA GLY A 145 -17.48 -9.30 -7.27
C GLY A 145 -16.46 -9.39 -8.44
N GLY A 146 -15.60 -10.42 -8.50
CA GLY A 146 -14.31 -10.40 -9.23
C GLY A 146 -14.21 -11.03 -10.63
N GLY A 147 -12.98 -11.07 -11.18
CA GLY A 147 -12.56 -11.83 -12.37
C GLY A 147 -11.16 -11.46 -12.92
N ALA A 148 -10.33 -12.45 -13.30
CA ALA A 148 -8.87 -12.34 -13.55
C ALA A 148 -8.40 -12.91 -14.92
N ILE A 149 -7.16 -12.58 -15.35
CA ILE A 149 -6.09 -13.36 -16.09
C ILE A 149 -4.87 -12.41 -16.39
N ALA A 150 -3.60 -12.65 -16.01
CA ALA A 150 -2.47 -13.50 -16.48
C ALA A 150 -1.56 -12.84 -17.57
N ALA A 151 -0.21 -12.88 -17.62
CA ALA A 151 0.92 -12.99 -16.66
C ALA A 151 2.26 -12.69 -17.40
N GLU A 152 3.23 -12.04 -16.75
CA GLU A 152 4.71 -12.11 -16.94
C GLU A 152 5.39 -11.72 -15.59
N ILE A 153 6.67 -12.07 -15.32
CA ILE A 153 7.24 -12.17 -13.94
C ILE A 153 8.24 -11.05 -13.60
N GLU A 154 8.08 -10.34 -12.45
CA GLU A 154 9.12 -9.71 -11.60
C GLU A 154 8.57 -9.21 -10.22
N ARG A 155 9.40 -8.58 -9.35
CA ARG A 155 9.35 -8.37 -7.85
C ARG A 155 8.07 -7.82 -7.16
N PRO A 156 7.93 -7.93 -5.80
CA PRO A 156 6.74 -7.48 -5.07
C PRO A 156 6.66 -5.96 -4.81
N GLU A 157 5.47 -5.37 -4.96
CA GLU A 157 5.13 -3.98 -4.63
C GLU A 157 3.92 -3.90 -3.69
N PHE A 158 3.93 -2.92 -2.77
CA PHE A 158 2.79 -2.63 -1.88
C PHE A 158 2.31 -1.19 -2.08
N ARG A 159 1.00 -1.02 -2.31
CA ARG A 159 0.37 0.27 -2.59
C ARG A 159 -0.89 0.43 -1.75
N LEU A 160 -1.16 1.66 -1.39
CA LEU A 160 -2.31 2.08 -0.60
C LEU A 160 -3.02 3.20 -1.35
N THR A 161 -4.34 3.11 -1.44
CA THR A 161 -5.13 4.01 -2.26
C THR A 161 -6.36 4.46 -1.47
N PHE A 162 -6.62 5.76 -1.44
CA PHE A 162 -7.67 6.39 -0.62
C PHE A 162 -8.56 7.28 -1.47
N ASN A 163 -9.86 7.26 -1.20
CA ASN A 163 -10.78 8.14 -1.91
C ASN A 163 -10.55 9.58 -1.44
N HIS A 164 -10.32 10.51 -2.37
CA HIS A 164 -10.21 11.92 -2.02
C HIS A 164 -11.61 12.52 -1.84
N GLN A 165 -12.04 12.76 -0.61
CA GLN A 165 -13.26 13.52 -0.36
C GLN A 165 -12.96 15.02 -0.49
N SER A 166 -13.50 15.64 -1.54
CA SER A 166 -13.54 17.09 -1.75
C SER A 166 -14.66 17.77 -0.96
#